data_AF-A0A819HG66-F1
#
_entry.id   AF-A0A819HG66-F1
#
_cell.length_a   1.000
_cell.length_b   1.000
_cell.length_c   1.000
_cell.angle_alpha   90.00
_cell.angle_beta   90.00
_cell.angle_gamma   90.00
#
_symmetry.space_group_name_H-M   'P 1'
#
loop_
_entity.id
_entity.type
_entity.pdbx_description
1 polymer ?
#
loop_
_entity_poly.entity_id
_entity_poly.type
_entity_poly.pdbx_seq_one_letter_code
_entity_poly.pdbx_strand_id
1 'polypeptide(L)'
;DLYELNFNSFWCIVMGYCSPLVLSTLYFGFVNQAFFRLCRIIYWRNEWIQSFQFYIIIPFIELIISALLSSPILFWHDIVYLPNDYFCYVSVSNTRGILWIFFVSFGNCILILLFIYIRITIYLRQQSNNQIIRFRQGQQRDLIVIKRIFITVGLLSILGIPAAVFLFLFFISGQVHPLVWRIELFFVGLQMIGLCLSQITLIPQLKQIILQKFQRNRVIPLNTVVTRSIPLKQYITTR
;
A
#
# COMPACT_ATOMS: atom_id res chain seq x y z
N ASP A 1 -22.21 22.42 -29.72
CA ASP A 1 -21.94 23.77 -29.17
C ASP A 1 -22.39 23.97 -27.72
N LEU A 2 -23.46 23.33 -27.23
CA LEU A 2 -23.84 23.43 -25.80
C LEU A 2 -23.04 22.51 -24.84
N TYR A 3 -22.25 21.58 -25.38
CA TYR A 3 -21.46 20.63 -24.59
C TYR A 3 -20.03 21.11 -24.31
N GLU A 4 -19.50 22.11 -25.02
CA GLU A 4 -18.11 22.57 -24.84
C GLU A 4 -17.90 23.43 -23.59
N LEU A 5 -18.97 23.88 -22.93
CA LEU A 5 -18.91 25.02 -22.01
C LEU A 5 -18.60 24.70 -20.53
N ASN A 6 -18.19 23.48 -20.15
CA ASN A 6 -17.81 23.22 -18.74
C ASN A 6 -16.73 22.14 -18.54
N PHE A 7 -15.87 21.92 -19.54
CA PHE A 7 -14.80 20.92 -19.45
C PHE A 7 -13.58 21.36 -18.63
N ASN A 8 -13.37 22.67 -18.43
CA ASN A 8 -12.44 23.22 -17.43
C ASN A 8 -13.16 23.56 -16.10
N SER A 9 -14.12 22.74 -15.71
CA SER A 9 -14.80 22.94 -14.43
C SER A 9 -13.81 22.76 -13.27
N PHE A 10 -14.05 23.49 -12.17
CA PHE A 10 -13.31 23.28 -10.92
C PHE A 10 -13.27 21.79 -10.52
N TRP A 11 -14.36 21.05 -10.76
CA TRP A 11 -14.47 19.62 -10.51
C TRP A 11 -13.47 18.77 -11.32
N CYS A 12 -13.24 19.13 -12.58
CA CYS A 12 -12.26 18.47 -13.44
C CYS A 12 -10.84 18.57 -12.84
N ILE A 13 -10.45 19.78 -12.41
CA ILE A 13 -9.15 20.03 -11.80
C ILE A 13 -9.01 19.26 -10.47
N VAL A 14 -10.05 19.29 -9.63
CA VAL A 14 -10.08 18.56 -8.36
C VAL A 14 -9.92 17.05 -8.58
N MET A 15 -10.65 16.46 -9.53
CA MET A 15 -10.54 15.03 -9.82
C MET A 15 -9.17 14.64 -10.37
N GLY A 16 -8.62 15.46 -11.27
CA GLY A 16 -7.26 15.26 -11.81
C GLY A 16 -6.17 15.37 -10.74
N TYR A 17 -6.38 16.19 -9.71
CA TYR A 17 -5.48 16.33 -8.57
C TYR A 17 -5.64 15.22 -7.53
N CYS A 18 -6.87 14.77 -7.27
CA CYS A 18 -7.16 13.70 -6.32
C CYS A 18 -6.47 12.38 -6.69
N SER A 19 -6.33 12.06 -7.97
CA SER A 19 -5.69 10.82 -8.41
C SER A 19 -4.22 10.69 -7.94
N PRO A 20 -3.29 11.61 -8.26
CA PRO A 20 -1.92 11.55 -7.76
C PRO A 20 -1.83 11.75 -6.23
N LEU A 21 -2.76 12.48 -5.62
CA LEU A 21 -2.82 12.61 -4.15
C LEU A 21 -3.16 11.28 -3.46
N VAL A 22 -4.16 10.55 -3.96
CA VAL A 22 -4.53 9.22 -3.45
C VAL A 22 -3.38 8.25 -3.64
N LEU A 23 -2.73 8.28 -4.81
CA LEU A 23 -1.59 7.42 -5.10
C LEU A 23 -0.42 7.68 -4.15
N SER A 24 -0.03 8.95 -3.99
CA SER A 24 1.07 9.33 -3.08
C SER A 24 0.74 8.95 -1.62
N THR A 25 -0.45 9.27 -1.13
CA THR A 25 -0.92 8.86 0.22
C THR A 25 -0.87 7.35 0.41
N LEU A 26 -1.23 6.58 -0.62
CA LEU A 26 -1.14 5.12 -0.54
C LEU A 26 0.31 4.64 -0.38
N TYR A 27 1.25 5.19 -1.14
CA TYR A 27 2.67 4.83 -1.03
C TYR A 27 3.30 5.29 0.29
N PHE A 28 2.99 6.52 0.72
CA PHE A 28 3.43 7.04 2.02
C PHE A 28 2.81 6.25 3.19
N GLY A 29 1.63 5.65 3.03
CA GLY A 29 1.10 4.67 3.97
C GLY A 29 2.05 3.49 4.23
N PHE A 30 2.75 2.98 3.20
CA PHE A 30 3.79 1.95 3.40
C PHE A 30 5.03 2.48 4.09
N VAL A 31 5.42 3.71 3.78
CA VAL A 31 6.52 4.41 4.47
C VAL A 31 6.21 4.53 5.95
N ASN A 32 4.99 4.95 6.30
CA ASN A 32 4.52 5.04 7.68
C ASN A 32 4.53 3.69 8.39
N GLN A 33 4.08 2.62 7.74
CA GLN A 33 4.18 1.27 8.29
C GLN A 33 5.63 0.84 8.58
N ALA A 34 6.58 1.20 7.71
CA ALA A 34 8.00 0.92 7.93
C ALA A 34 8.57 1.83 9.04
N PHE A 35 8.17 3.09 9.08
CA PHE A 35 8.59 4.08 10.06
C PHE A 35 8.14 3.71 11.48
N PHE A 36 6.90 3.27 11.68
CA PHE A 36 6.45 2.78 12.98
C PHE A 36 7.27 1.59 13.47
N ARG A 37 7.69 0.70 12.56
CA ARG A 37 8.59 -0.41 12.91
C ARG A 37 9.98 0.08 13.28
N LEU A 38 10.54 1.03 12.52
CA LEU A 38 11.80 1.70 12.88
C LEU A 38 11.71 2.26 14.30
N CYS A 39 10.66 3.00 14.59
CA CYS A 39 10.42 3.61 15.89
C CYS A 39 10.35 2.57 17.01
N ARG A 40 9.63 1.46 16.79
CA ARG A 40 9.54 0.38 17.77
C ARG A 40 10.87 -0.34 17.99
N ILE A 41 11.68 -0.55 16.94
CA ILE A 41 12.97 -1.27 17.05
C ILE A 41 14.04 -0.40 17.70
N ILE A 42 14.17 0.85 17.26
CA ILE A 42 15.25 1.75 17.70
C ILE A 42 14.87 2.46 19.00
N TYR A 43 13.65 3.02 19.08
CA TYR A 43 13.20 3.83 20.21
C TYR A 43 12.26 3.05 21.14
N TRP A 44 12.61 1.80 21.44
CA TRP A 44 11.79 0.93 22.29
C TRP A 44 11.57 1.48 23.71
N ARG A 45 12.46 2.37 24.19
CA ARG A 45 12.41 2.95 25.54
C ARG A 45 11.55 4.22 25.62
N ASN A 46 11.22 4.88 24.50
CA ASN A 46 10.46 6.12 24.53
C ASN A 46 8.96 5.84 24.43
N GLU A 47 8.25 5.93 25.57
CA GLU A 47 6.82 5.62 25.67
C GLU A 47 5.94 6.53 24.82
N TRP A 48 6.35 7.80 24.61
CA TRP A 48 5.56 8.74 23.82
C TRP A 48 5.41 8.32 22.36
N ILE A 49 6.49 7.78 21.76
CA ILE A 49 6.51 7.31 20.37
C ILE A 49 5.67 6.02 20.21
N GLN A 50 5.45 5.28 21.30
CA GLN A 50 4.61 4.08 21.32
C GLN A 50 3.16 4.37 21.67
N SER A 51 2.83 5.62 22.01
CA SER A 51 1.46 6.01 22.36
C SER A 51 0.52 5.87 21.17
N PHE A 52 -0.73 5.46 21.44
CA PHE A 52 -1.77 5.36 20.41
C PHE A 52 -2.03 6.70 19.70
N GLN A 53 -1.88 7.82 20.41
CA GLN A 53 -2.01 9.16 19.84
C GLN A 53 -1.01 9.41 18.72
N PHE A 54 0.24 8.95 18.89
CA PHE A 54 1.27 9.07 17.86
C PHE A 54 0.87 8.33 16.57
N TYR A 55 0.29 7.13 16.69
CA TYR A 55 -0.18 6.35 15.53
C TYR A 55 -1.35 7.00 14.79
N ILE A 56 -2.18 7.79 15.48
CA ILE A 56 -3.28 8.54 14.85
C ILE A 56 -2.77 9.81 14.19
N ILE A 57 -1.87 10.56 14.84
CA ILE A 57 -1.41 11.87 14.37
C ILE A 57 -0.56 11.74 13.10
N ILE A 58 0.31 10.73 13.02
CA ILE A 58 1.26 10.59 11.91
C ILE A 58 0.59 10.44 10.53
N PRO A 59 -0.46 9.62 10.34
CA PRO A 59 -1.21 9.57 9.07
C PRO A 59 -1.83 10.91 8.66
N PHE A 60 -2.29 11.74 9.61
CA PHE A 60 -2.80 13.07 9.27
C PHE A 60 -1.69 14.01 8.81
N ILE A 61 -0.53 13.97 9.47
CA ILE A 61 0.65 14.73 9.05
C ILE A 61 1.09 14.27 7.66
N GLU A 62 1.10 12.96 7.41
CA GLU A 62 1.43 12.37 6.13
C GLU A 62 0.48 12.84 5.02
N LEU A 63 -0.83 12.86 5.27
CA LEU A 63 -1.80 13.36 4.30
C LEU A 63 -1.55 14.83 3.96
N ILE A 64 -1.23 15.66 4.95
CA ILE A 64 -0.90 17.08 4.75
C ILE A 64 0.38 17.20 3.91
N ILE A 65 1.43 16.43 4.23
CA ILE A 65 2.69 16.42 3.47
C ILE A 65 2.45 15.96 2.03
N SER A 66 1.70 14.89 1.82
CA SER A 66 1.36 14.37 0.49
C SER A 66 0.57 15.42 -0.32
N ALA A 67 -0.41 16.09 0.30
CA ALA A 67 -1.13 17.19 -0.33
C ALA A 67 -0.21 18.36 -0.69
N LEU A 68 0.67 18.77 0.22
CA LEU A 68 1.63 19.85 -0.05
C LEU A 68 2.59 19.49 -1.19
N LEU A 69 3.10 18.25 -1.23
CA LEU A 69 4.02 17.79 -2.27
C LEU A 69 3.33 17.62 -3.63
N SER A 70 2.04 17.26 -3.67
CA SER A 70 1.26 17.19 -4.91
C SER A 70 0.78 18.56 -5.40
N SER A 71 0.64 19.55 -4.50
CA SER A 71 0.10 20.88 -4.82
C SER A 71 0.80 21.66 -5.96
N PRO A 72 2.12 21.52 -6.25
CA PRO A 72 2.76 22.26 -7.35
C PRO A 72 2.10 22.02 -8.71
N ILE A 73 1.51 20.84 -8.93
CA ILE A 73 0.79 20.50 -10.16
C ILE A 73 -0.41 21.45 -10.38
N LEU A 74 -1.07 21.87 -9.30
CA LEU A 74 -2.17 22.84 -9.37
C LEU A 74 -1.65 24.25 -9.73
N PHE A 75 -0.57 24.68 -9.09
CA PHE A 75 0.01 26.01 -9.33
C PHE A 75 0.59 26.14 -10.75
N TRP A 76 1.08 25.05 -11.32
CA TRP A 76 1.62 25.01 -12.68
C TRP A 76 0.54 24.93 -13.77
N HIS A 77 -0.73 24.74 -13.40
CA HIS A 77 -1.84 24.54 -14.33
C HIS A 77 -1.57 23.36 -15.28
N ASP A 78 -0.90 22.31 -14.78
CA ASP A 78 -0.48 21.15 -15.57
C ASP A 78 -1.64 20.16 -15.81
N ILE A 79 -2.75 20.29 -15.08
CA ILE A 79 -3.96 19.46 -15.23
C ILE A 79 -4.84 20.05 -16.33
N VAL A 80 -5.08 19.24 -17.36
CA VAL A 80 -5.89 19.62 -18.51
C VAL A 80 -6.98 18.57 -18.75
N TYR A 81 -8.07 18.98 -19.39
CA TYR A 81 -9.05 18.05 -19.90
C TYR A 81 -8.50 17.33 -21.14
N LEU A 82 -8.54 15.99 -21.14
CA LEU A 82 -8.13 15.18 -22.29
C LEU A 82 -9.36 14.80 -23.11
N PRO A 83 -9.55 15.40 -24.31
CA PRO A 83 -10.77 15.22 -25.10
C PRO A 83 -10.95 13.80 -25.63
N ASN A 84 -9.84 13.07 -25.87
CA ASN A 84 -9.90 11.71 -26.42
C ASN A 84 -10.38 10.67 -25.39
N ASP A 85 -10.20 10.96 -24.11
CA ASP A 85 -10.50 10.01 -23.03
C ASP A 85 -11.55 10.52 -22.03
N TYR A 86 -12.02 11.76 -22.20
CA TYR A 86 -13.10 12.38 -21.41
C TYR A 86 -12.83 12.49 -19.90
N PHE A 87 -11.56 12.62 -19.50
CA PHE A 87 -11.18 12.86 -18.10
C PHE A 87 -10.10 13.94 -17.97
N CYS A 88 -9.86 14.39 -16.74
CA CYS A 88 -8.90 15.44 -16.44
C CYS A 88 -7.68 14.89 -15.74
N TYR A 89 -6.52 15.19 -16.29
CA TYR A 89 -5.25 14.71 -15.76
C TYR A 89 -4.09 15.50 -16.34
N VAL A 90 -2.88 15.22 -15.86
CA VAL A 90 -1.66 15.81 -16.43
C VAL A 90 -1.39 15.18 -17.79
N SER A 91 -1.37 16.00 -18.85
CA SER A 91 -1.08 15.52 -20.21
C SER A 91 0.27 14.81 -20.28
N VAL A 92 0.36 13.71 -21.06
CA VAL A 92 1.62 12.98 -21.31
C VAL A 92 2.69 13.88 -21.93
N SER A 93 2.26 14.88 -22.70
CA SER A 93 3.15 15.87 -23.29
C SER A 93 3.81 16.80 -22.26
N ASN A 94 3.24 16.91 -21.06
CA ASN A 94 3.78 17.74 -20.00
C ASN A 94 4.77 16.95 -19.15
N THR A 95 5.98 16.80 -19.71
CA THR A 95 7.08 16.06 -19.08
C THR A 95 7.35 16.50 -17.64
N ARG A 96 7.27 17.82 -17.36
CA ARG A 96 7.49 18.36 -16.01
C ARG A 96 6.49 17.80 -15.01
N GLY A 97 5.19 17.91 -15.32
CA GLY A 97 4.13 17.45 -14.42
C GLY A 97 4.21 15.95 -14.14
N ILE A 98 4.50 15.14 -15.17
CA ILE A 98 4.60 13.68 -15.01
C ILE A 98 5.84 13.30 -14.21
N LEU A 99 7.00 13.88 -14.49
CA LEU A 99 8.22 13.63 -13.72
C LEU A 99 8.02 14.02 -12.25
N TRP A 100 7.29 15.11 -11.99
CA TRP A 100 6.93 15.50 -10.64
C TRP A 100 6.02 14.49 -9.96
N ILE A 101 4.94 14.03 -10.62
CA ILE A 101 4.05 12.97 -10.11
C ILE A 101 4.85 11.70 -9.79
N PHE A 102 5.74 11.29 -10.69
CA PHE A 102 6.58 10.10 -10.52
C PHE A 102 7.51 10.25 -9.32
N PHE A 103 8.19 11.39 -9.20
CA PHE A 103 9.10 11.67 -8.10
C PHE A 103 8.37 11.71 -6.75
N VAL A 104 7.23 12.41 -6.67
CA VAL A 104 6.44 12.54 -5.45
C VAL A 104 5.81 11.20 -5.04
N SER A 105 5.22 10.47 -5.99
CA SER A 105 4.49 9.23 -5.68
C SER A 105 5.40 8.03 -5.44
N PHE A 106 6.48 7.89 -6.23
CA PHE A 106 7.34 6.70 -6.21
C PHE A 106 8.75 7.02 -5.69
N GLY A 107 9.41 8.02 -6.26
CA GLY A 107 10.81 8.33 -5.98
C GLY A 107 11.09 8.55 -4.49
N ASN A 108 10.37 9.49 -3.89
CA ASN A 108 10.51 9.81 -2.45
C ASN A 108 10.20 8.61 -1.56
N CYS A 109 9.12 7.87 -1.86
CA CYS A 109 8.72 6.70 -1.08
C CYS A 109 9.81 5.62 -1.06
N ILE A 110 10.41 5.33 -2.22
CA ILE A 110 11.50 4.35 -2.33
C ILE A 110 12.73 4.81 -1.55
N LEU A 111 13.13 6.08 -1.69
CA LEU A 111 14.29 6.62 -0.98
C LEU A 111 14.13 6.57 0.54
N ILE A 112 12.95 6.96 1.05
CA ILE A 112 12.66 6.93 2.49
C ILE A 112 12.64 5.48 2.99
N LEU A 113 12.03 4.54 2.25
CA LEU A 113 12.03 3.12 2.61
C LEU A 113 13.44 2.56 2.68
N LEU A 114 14.28 2.82 1.66
CA LEU A 114 15.68 2.40 1.64
C LEU A 114 16.44 2.95 2.85
N PHE A 115 16.25 4.24 3.16
CA PHE A 115 16.85 4.85 4.34
C PHE A 115 16.42 4.13 5.64
N ILE A 116 15.11 3.90 5.83
CA ILE A 116 14.59 3.17 7.00
C ILE A 116 15.22 1.77 7.09
N TYR A 117 15.30 1.04 5.98
CA TYR A 117 15.88 -0.30 5.94
C TYR A 117 17.35 -0.33 6.31
N ILE A 118 18.14 0.60 5.76
CA ILE A 118 19.56 0.73 6.06
C ILE A 118 19.74 1.01 7.56
N ARG A 119 18.95 1.95 8.12
CA ARG A 119 19.02 2.30 9.54
C ARG A 119 18.68 1.10 10.45
N ILE A 120 17.61 0.35 10.14
CA ILE A 120 17.24 -0.85 10.91
C ILE A 120 18.35 -1.91 10.82
N THR A 121 18.90 -2.12 9.63
CA THR A 121 19.94 -3.12 9.41
C THR A 121 21.22 -2.79 10.17
N ILE A 122 21.67 -1.52 10.15
CA ILE A 122 22.83 -1.06 10.92
C ILE A 122 22.60 -1.26 12.42
N TYR A 123 21.44 -0.83 12.93
CA TYR A 123 21.11 -0.95 14.35
C TYR A 123 21.09 -2.41 14.81
N LEU A 124 20.47 -3.31 14.04
CA LEU A 124 20.41 -4.74 14.39
C LEU A 124 21.78 -5.41 14.35
N ARG A 125 22.66 -5.03 13.42
CA ARG A 125 24.03 -5.54 13.39
C ARG A 125 24.82 -5.13 14.63
N GLN A 126 24.65 -3.89 15.09
CA GLN A 126 25.30 -3.40 16.31
C GLN A 126 24.78 -4.11 17.58
N GLN A 127 23.48 -4.40 17.64
CA GLN A 127 22.85 -4.99 18.83
C GLN A 127 22.95 -6.53 18.90
N SER A 128 23.14 -7.20 17.76
CA SER A 128 23.25 -8.66 17.63
C SER A 128 24.25 -9.32 18.58
N ASN A 129 25.33 -8.62 18.95
CA ASN A 129 26.39 -9.20 19.77
C ASN A 129 26.07 -9.29 21.26
N ASN A 130 25.09 -8.52 21.77
CA ASN A 130 24.86 -8.35 23.21
C ASN A 130 23.42 -8.66 23.69
N GLN A 131 22.55 -9.21 22.84
CA GLN A 131 21.12 -9.36 23.18
C GLN A 131 20.66 -10.77 23.55
N ILE A 132 19.76 -10.81 24.53
CA ILE A 132 19.02 -11.99 24.99
C ILE A 132 18.19 -12.57 23.83
N ILE A 133 18.19 -13.90 23.69
CA ILE A 133 17.55 -14.68 22.61
C ILE A 133 16.08 -14.25 22.34
N ARG A 134 15.32 -13.87 23.37
CA ARG A 134 13.93 -13.40 23.23
C ARG A 134 13.79 -12.09 22.45
N PHE A 135 14.69 -11.13 22.65
CA PHE A 135 14.70 -9.88 21.88
C PHE A 135 15.00 -10.13 20.40
N ARG A 136 15.89 -11.07 20.12
CA ARG A 136 16.27 -11.49 18.76
C ARG A 136 15.07 -12.06 17.99
N GLN A 137 14.21 -12.86 18.62
CA GLN A 137 13.01 -13.41 17.98
C GLN A 137 11.99 -12.32 17.62
N GLY A 138 11.78 -11.34 18.49
CA GLY A 138 10.90 -10.19 18.21
C GLY A 138 11.41 -9.35 17.03
N GLN A 139 12.71 -9.07 16.99
CA GLN A 139 13.35 -8.33 15.90
C GLN A 139 13.30 -9.07 14.57
N GLN A 140 13.49 -10.41 14.56
CA GLN A 140 13.35 -11.22 13.34
C GLN A 140 11.95 -11.14 12.75
N ARG A 141 10.91 -11.17 13.60
CA ARG A 141 9.53 -10.98 13.15
C ARG A 141 9.36 -9.62 12.48
N ASP A 142 9.93 -8.57 13.05
CA ASP A 142 9.79 -7.21 12.52
C ASP A 142 10.54 -7.02 11.19
N LEU A 143 11.73 -7.61 11.07
CA LEU A 143 12.48 -7.69 9.81
C LEU A 143 11.71 -8.43 8.72
N ILE A 144 11.07 -9.56 9.04
CA ILE A 144 10.26 -10.31 8.07
C ILE A 144 9.14 -9.42 7.53
N VAL A 145 8.51 -8.60 8.37
CA VAL A 145 7.47 -7.70 7.87
C VAL A 145 8.03 -6.53 7.07
N ILE A 146 9.18 -5.97 7.44
CA ILE A 146 9.83 -4.95 6.60
C ILE A 146 10.18 -5.54 5.24
N LYS A 147 10.77 -6.75 5.18
CA LYS A 147 11.03 -7.45 3.92
C LYS A 147 9.77 -7.63 3.10
N ARG A 148 8.64 -7.95 3.74
CA ARG A 148 7.33 -8.04 3.08
C ARG A 148 6.87 -6.69 2.51
N ILE A 149 7.01 -5.59 3.26
CA ILE A 149 6.72 -4.23 2.76
C ILE A 149 7.57 -3.92 1.52
N PHE A 150 8.86 -4.23 1.55
CA PHE A 150 9.74 -4.07 0.39
C PHE A 150 9.30 -4.90 -0.81
N ILE A 151 8.88 -6.16 -0.60
CA ILE A 151 8.35 -7.01 -1.68
C ILE A 151 7.07 -6.39 -2.25
N THR A 152 6.16 -5.92 -1.41
CA THR A 152 4.92 -5.26 -1.86
C THR A 152 5.20 -3.99 -2.64
N VAL A 153 6.04 -3.10 -2.12
CA VAL A 153 6.41 -1.85 -2.80
C VAL A 153 7.19 -2.13 -4.08
N GLY A 154 8.07 -3.13 -4.09
CA GLY A 154 8.77 -3.58 -5.29
C GLY A 154 7.82 -4.13 -6.35
N LEU A 155 6.84 -4.95 -5.96
CA LEU A 155 5.82 -5.49 -6.86
C LEU A 155 4.97 -4.36 -7.46
N LEU A 156 4.57 -3.37 -6.65
CA LEU A 156 3.86 -2.19 -7.12
C LEU A 156 4.69 -1.37 -8.12
N SER A 157 5.97 -1.19 -7.82
CA SER A 157 6.90 -0.46 -8.69
C SER A 157 7.07 -1.17 -10.04
N ILE A 158 7.15 -2.51 -10.04
CA ILE A 158 7.20 -3.32 -11.26
C ILE A 158 5.93 -3.14 -12.10
N LEU A 159 4.76 -3.13 -11.45
CA LEU A 159 3.49 -2.88 -12.14
C LEU A 159 3.36 -1.44 -12.66
N GLY A 160 4.20 -0.51 -12.18
CA GLY A 160 4.32 0.86 -12.70
C GLY A 160 5.29 0.99 -13.89
N ILE A 161 6.10 -0.03 -14.19
CA ILE A 161 7.05 -0.01 -15.32
C ILE A 161 6.37 0.28 -16.67
N PRO A 162 5.18 -0.27 -17.00
CA PRO A 162 4.51 0.04 -18.26
C PRO A 162 4.32 1.55 -18.48
N ALA A 163 3.95 2.31 -17.44
CA ALA A 163 3.82 3.76 -17.53
C ALA A 163 5.16 4.44 -17.86
N ALA A 164 6.25 4.01 -17.21
CA ALA A 164 7.60 4.50 -17.51
C ALA A 164 8.04 4.15 -18.95
N VAL A 165 7.69 2.95 -19.43
CA VAL A 165 7.97 2.52 -20.82
C VAL A 165 7.21 3.40 -21.82
N PHE A 166 5.93 3.69 -21.58
CA PHE A 166 5.18 4.60 -22.46
C PHE A 166 5.74 6.01 -22.49
N LEU A 167 6.18 6.52 -21.33
CA LEU A 167 6.83 7.81 -21.22
C LEU A 167 8.17 7.82 -22.00
N PHE A 168 8.95 6.75 -21.90
CA PHE A 168 10.17 6.58 -22.69
C PHE A 168 9.91 6.48 -24.20
N LEU A 169 8.88 5.72 -24.60
CA LEU A 169 8.46 5.66 -26.01
C LEU A 169 8.03 7.03 -26.52
N PHE A 170 7.32 7.81 -25.71
CA PHE A 170 6.93 9.18 -26.04
C PHE A 170 8.15 10.09 -26.25
N PHE A 171 9.19 9.98 -25.42
CA PHE A 171 10.43 10.74 -25.61
C PHE A 171 11.13 10.42 -26.93
N ILE A 172 11.05 9.18 -27.40
CA ILE A 172 11.67 8.75 -28.66
C ILE A 172 10.82 9.17 -29.86
N SER A 173 9.51 8.90 -29.81
CA SER A 173 8.62 9.10 -30.97
C SER A 173 8.13 10.55 -31.11
N GLY A 174 8.12 11.32 -30.02
CA GLY A 174 7.49 12.64 -29.95
C GLY A 174 5.97 12.61 -30.07
N GLN A 175 5.35 11.42 -30.10
CA GLN A 175 3.90 11.25 -30.31
C GLN A 175 3.26 10.43 -29.19
N VAL A 176 2.16 10.95 -28.64
CA VAL A 176 1.37 10.26 -27.61
C VAL A 176 0.40 9.30 -28.28
N HIS A 177 0.53 8.01 -27.99
CA HIS A 177 -0.42 7.01 -28.48
C HIS A 177 -1.75 7.10 -27.71
N PRO A 178 -2.93 7.08 -28.35
CA PRO A 178 -4.22 7.27 -27.68
C PRO A 178 -4.57 6.16 -26.68
N LEU A 179 -3.92 5.01 -26.76
CA LEU A 179 -4.14 3.89 -25.83
C LEU A 179 -3.35 3.99 -24.51
N VAL A 180 -2.41 4.93 -24.37
CA VAL A 180 -1.53 5.03 -23.19
C VAL A 180 -2.35 5.11 -21.90
N TRP A 181 -3.32 6.03 -21.85
CA TRP A 181 -4.14 6.24 -20.66
C TRP A 181 -5.00 5.03 -20.28
N ARG A 182 -5.56 4.33 -21.27
CA ARG A 182 -6.40 3.15 -21.03
C ARG A 182 -5.58 2.01 -20.45
N ILE A 183 -4.38 1.81 -20.97
CA ILE A 183 -3.46 0.78 -20.48
C ILE A 183 -2.97 1.15 -19.08
N GLU A 184 -2.59 2.41 -18.86
CA GLU A 184 -2.15 2.90 -17.55
C GLU A 184 -3.24 2.72 -16.48
N LEU A 185 -4.48 3.14 -16.76
CA LEU A 185 -5.62 2.96 -15.86
C LEU A 185 -5.86 1.47 -15.54
N PHE A 186 -5.72 0.59 -16.52
CA PHE A 186 -5.81 -0.85 -16.31
C PHE A 186 -4.72 -1.36 -15.35
N PHE A 187 -3.47 -0.93 -15.53
CA PHE A 187 -2.38 -1.29 -14.61
C PHE A 187 -2.55 -0.70 -13.21
N VAL A 188 -3.08 0.51 -13.07
CA VAL A 188 -3.44 1.08 -11.77
C VAL A 188 -4.52 0.23 -11.09
N GLY A 189 -5.53 -0.22 -11.84
CA GLY A 189 -6.55 -1.15 -11.32
C GLY A 189 -5.94 -2.48 -10.84
N LEU A 190 -5.04 -3.06 -11.63
CA LEU A 190 -4.29 -4.27 -11.24
C LEU A 190 -3.43 -4.04 -9.99
N GLN A 191 -2.80 -2.89 -9.85
CA GLN A 191 -2.04 -2.51 -8.65
C GLN A 191 -2.95 -2.49 -7.42
N MET A 192 -4.13 -1.87 -7.50
CA MET A 192 -5.08 -1.83 -6.38
C MET A 192 -5.57 -3.22 -5.96
N ILE A 193 -5.85 -4.10 -6.91
CA ILE A 193 -6.20 -5.50 -6.61
C ILE A 193 -5.02 -6.22 -5.96
N GLY A 194 -3.82 -6.08 -6.54
CA GLY A 194 -2.59 -6.66 -6.00
C GLY A 194 -2.29 -6.20 -4.58
N LEU A 195 -2.58 -4.94 -4.27
CA LEU A 195 -2.48 -4.38 -2.93
C LEU A 195 -3.44 -5.03 -1.94
N CYS A 196 -4.71 -5.13 -2.28
CA CYS A 196 -5.71 -5.79 -1.45
C CYS A 196 -5.30 -7.24 -1.14
N LEU A 197 -4.86 -7.98 -2.15
CA LEU A 197 -4.37 -9.36 -1.99
C LEU A 197 -3.10 -9.42 -1.14
N SER A 198 -2.17 -8.48 -1.33
CA SER A 198 -0.95 -8.37 -0.53
C SER A 198 -1.30 -8.13 0.95
N GLN A 199 -2.19 -7.19 1.26
CA GLN A 199 -2.59 -6.93 2.64
C GLN A 199 -3.21 -8.15 3.32
N ILE A 200 -4.07 -8.90 2.61
CA ILE A 200 -4.65 -10.15 3.10
C ILE A 200 -3.58 -11.21 3.42
N THR A 201 -2.57 -11.34 2.56
CA THR A 201 -1.51 -12.34 2.74
C THR A 201 -0.48 -11.93 3.80
N LEU A 202 -0.21 -10.64 3.93
CA LEU A 202 0.80 -10.12 4.85
C LEU A 202 0.34 -10.03 6.30
N ILE A 203 -0.94 -9.73 6.53
CA ILE A 203 -1.52 -9.57 7.87
C ILE A 203 -2.07 -10.94 8.33
N PRO A 204 -1.39 -11.66 9.25
CA PRO A 204 -1.79 -13.01 9.63
C PRO A 204 -3.15 -13.06 10.33
N GLN A 205 -3.50 -12.01 11.08
CA GLN A 205 -4.81 -11.89 11.74
C GLN A 205 -5.95 -11.80 10.72
N LEU A 206 -5.78 -11.01 9.66
CA LEU A 206 -6.76 -10.87 8.59
C LEU A 206 -6.93 -12.19 7.83
N LYS A 207 -5.82 -12.85 7.51
CA LYS A 207 -5.83 -14.19 6.93
C LYS A 207 -6.60 -15.19 7.79
N GLN A 208 -6.38 -15.19 9.11
CA GLN A 208 -7.09 -16.08 10.03
C GLN A 208 -8.60 -15.79 10.07
N ILE A 209 -9.01 -14.53 10.14
CA ILE A 209 -10.43 -14.13 10.13
C ILE A 209 -11.10 -14.60 8.83
N ILE A 210 -10.45 -14.40 7.67
CA ILE A 210 -10.99 -14.82 6.37
C ILE A 210 -11.10 -16.35 6.28
N LEU A 211 -10.05 -17.07 6.69
CA LEU A 211 -10.06 -18.55 6.70
C LEU A 211 -11.12 -19.10 7.64
N GLN A 212 -11.29 -18.54 8.83
CA GLN A 212 -12.32 -18.94 9.78
C GLN A 212 -13.73 -18.71 9.20
N LYS A 213 -13.97 -17.56 8.55
CA LYS A 213 -15.26 -17.28 7.90
C LYS A 213 -15.53 -18.24 6.73
N PHE A 214 -14.49 -18.58 5.96
CA PHE A 214 -14.60 -19.54 4.86
C PHE A 214 -14.87 -20.97 5.35
N GLN A 215 -14.21 -21.38 6.44
CA GLN A 215 -14.42 -22.69 7.08
C GLN A 215 -15.79 -22.79 7.76
N ARG A 216 -16.29 -21.71 8.38
CA ARG A 216 -17.63 -21.67 9.00
C ARG A 216 -18.77 -21.79 7.98
N ASN A 217 -18.54 -21.39 6.73
CA ASN A 217 -19.49 -21.55 5.63
C ASN A 217 -19.43 -22.93 4.95
N ARG A 218 -18.47 -23.80 5.30
CA ARG A 218 -18.56 -25.22 4.95
C ARG A 218 -19.56 -25.89 5.89
N VAL A 219 -20.83 -25.93 5.48
CA VAL A 219 -21.83 -26.80 6.07
C VAL A 219 -21.29 -28.22 6.03
N ILE A 220 -20.91 -28.76 7.18
CA ILE A 220 -20.56 -30.18 7.30
C ILE A 220 -21.87 -30.93 7.01
N PRO A 221 -21.94 -31.78 5.96
CA PRO A 221 -23.12 -32.61 5.77
C PRO A 221 -23.29 -33.44 7.03
N LEU A 222 -24.45 -33.30 7.67
CA LEU A 222 -24.85 -34.09 8.82
C LEU A 222 -25.04 -35.52 8.32
N ASN A 223 -23.95 -36.28 8.19
CA ASN A 223 -24.04 -37.72 8.00
C ASN A 223 -24.76 -38.25 9.24
N THR A 224 -25.98 -38.69 9.00
CA THR A 224 -26.87 -39.42 9.88
C THR A 224 -26.09 -40.29 10.85
N VAL A 225 -26.09 -39.86 12.11
CA VAL A 225 -25.68 -40.71 13.23
C VAL A 225 -26.70 -41.84 13.28
N VAL A 226 -26.35 -42.98 12.69
CA VAL A 226 -26.98 -44.26 13.03
C VAL A 226 -26.66 -44.48 14.50
N THR A 227 -27.71 -44.40 15.31
CA THR A 227 -27.74 -44.66 16.75
C THR A 227 -27.19 -46.06 17.04
N ARG A 228 -25.88 -46.18 17.30
CA ARG A 228 -25.36 -47.35 18.02
C ARG A 228 -25.59 -47.11 19.50
N SER A 229 -26.61 -47.76 20.03
CA SER A 229 -26.83 -47.94 21.47
C SER A 229 -25.55 -48.48 22.11
N ILE A 230 -24.93 -47.67 22.96
CA ILE A 230 -23.87 -48.10 23.87
C ILE A 230 -24.58 -48.75 25.06
N PRO A 231 -24.40 -50.06 25.33
CA PRO A 231 -24.97 -50.68 26.52
C PRO A 231 -24.29 -50.11 27.77
N LEU A 232 -25.13 -49.61 28.67
CA LEU A 232 -24.78 -49.07 29.98
C LEU A 232 -24.12 -50.19 30.80
N LYS A 233 -22.79 -50.16 30.94
CA LYS A 233 -22.11 -51.07 31.86
C LYS A 233 -22.29 -50.53 33.28
N GLN A 234 -23.19 -51.16 34.02
CA GLN A 234 -23.39 -51.00 35.45
C GLN A 234 -22.04 -51.13 36.19
N TYR A 235 -21.63 -50.08 36.88
CA TYR A 235 -20.69 -50.19 37.99
C TYR A 235 -21.51 -50.23 39.29
N ILE A 236 -21.93 -51.44 39.63
CA ILE A 236 -22.19 -51.87 41.00
C ILE A 236 -20.86 -52.38 41.54
N THR A 237 -20.59 -52.17 42.84
CA THR A 237 -19.56 -52.75 43.73
C THR A 237 -18.43 -51.79 44.13
N THR A 238 -18.00 -51.67 45.39
CA THR A 238 -18.46 -52.07 46.73
C THR A 238 -17.41 -51.48 47.70
N ARG A 239 -17.86 -51.13 48.91
CA ARG A 239 -17.07 -50.89 50.15
C ARG A 239 -16.22 -49.62 50.25
#